data_AF-A0A9Q0DE26-F1
#
_entry.id   AF-A0A9Q0DE26-F1
#
_cell.length_a   1.000
_cell.length_b   1.000
_cell.length_c   1.000
_cell.angle_alpha   90.00
_cell.angle_beta   90.00
_cell.angle_gamma   90.00
#
_symmetry.space_group_name_H-M   'P 1'
#
loop_
_entity.id
_entity.type
_entity.pdbx_description
1 polymer ?
#
loop_
_entity_poly.entity_id
_entity_poly.type
_entity_poly.pdbx_seq_one_letter_code
_entity_poly.pdbx_strand_id
1 'polypeptide(L)'
;MVRRGEILGDGMDDEFYLRRLDAGLFVLQLICYIMVEISNSGITQRVHQILNLRGGSIKVVRHIMREYAESIGDGKSDEYKEAEKKRIMDLLDNF
;
A
#
# COMPACT_ATOMS: atom_id res chain seq x y z
N MET A 1 24.40 -1.72 -2.33
CA MET A 1 25.04 -1.59 -0.99
C MET A 1 25.30 -0.11 -0.77
N VAL A 2 24.59 0.52 0.17
CA VAL A 2 24.81 1.94 0.54
C VAL A 2 26.12 2.03 1.31
N ARG A 3 27.01 2.95 0.93
CA ARG A 3 28.25 3.22 1.68
C ARG A 3 27.88 4.03 2.92
N ARG A 4 28.37 3.56 4.08
CA ARG A 4 28.13 4.16 5.39
C ARG A 4 28.66 5.61 5.40
N GLY A 5 27.78 6.62 5.37
CA GLY A 5 28.15 8.03 5.52
C GLY A 5 27.57 9.04 4.52
N GLU A 6 26.80 8.61 3.51
CA GLU A 6 26.10 9.56 2.62
C GLU A 6 24.83 10.11 3.30
N ILE A 7 24.67 11.43 3.27
CA ILE A 7 23.45 12.12 3.72
C ILE A 7 22.35 11.70 2.74
N LEU A 8 21.27 11.10 3.24
CA LEU A 8 20.05 10.84 2.48
C LEU A 8 19.53 12.19 1.96
N GLY A 9 19.82 12.49 0.69
CA GLY A 9 19.24 13.64 -0.01
C GLY A 9 18.03 13.20 -0.84
N ASP A 10 17.18 14.17 -1.19
CA ASP A 10 15.92 13.99 -1.94
C ASP A 10 16.07 13.06 -3.17
N GLY A 11 17.19 13.17 -3.91
CA GLY A 11 17.45 12.33 -5.09
C GLY A 11 17.75 10.85 -4.80
N MET A 12 18.09 10.48 -3.56
CA MET A 12 18.28 9.08 -3.17
C MET A 12 16.95 8.39 -2.82
N ASP A 13 15.96 9.16 -2.34
CA ASP A 13 14.61 8.68 -2.08
C ASP A 13 13.85 8.41 -3.39
N ASP A 14 14.05 9.26 -4.41
CA ASP A 14 13.53 9.04 -5.77
C ASP A 14 14.09 7.76 -6.41
N GLU A 15 15.41 7.52 -6.32
CA GLU A 15 16.02 6.30 -6.85
C GLU A 15 15.47 5.04 -6.17
N PHE A 16 15.25 5.11 -4.86
CA PHE A 16 14.63 4.02 -4.11
C PHE A 16 13.17 3.79 -4.54
N TYR A 17 12.41 4.85 -4.74
CA TYR A 17 11.03 4.78 -5.23
C TYR A 17 10.96 4.15 -6.63
N LEU A 18 11.80 4.58 -7.57
CA LEU A 18 11.88 4.00 -8.92
C LEU A 18 12.21 2.50 -8.87
N ARG A 19 13.16 2.08 -8.03
CA ARG A 19 13.47 0.65 -7.84
C ARG A 19 12.27 -0.14 -7.30
N ARG A 20 11.45 0.45 -6.41
CA ARG A 20 10.21 -0.19 -5.92
C ARG A 20 9.19 -0.32 -7.05
N LEU A 21 9.06 0.70 -7.90
CA LEU A 21 8.18 0.66 -9.08
C LEU A 21 8.59 -0.46 -10.04
N ASP A 22 9.89 -0.56 -10.37
CA ASP A 22 10.45 -1.63 -11.22
C ASP A 22 10.23 -3.02 -10.61
N ALA A 23 10.27 -3.13 -9.28
CA ALA A 23 9.97 -4.35 -8.55
C ALA A 23 8.46 -4.67 -8.46
N GLY A 24 7.59 -3.85 -9.07
CA GLY A 24 6.16 -4.11 -9.18
C GLY A 24 5.32 -3.51 -8.05
N LEU A 25 5.75 -2.42 -7.41
CA LEU A 25 5.01 -1.75 -6.32
C LEU A 25 3.56 -1.44 -6.69
N PHE A 26 3.29 -0.89 -7.89
CA PHE A 26 1.92 -0.58 -8.31
C PHE A 26 1.03 -1.82 -8.40
N VAL A 27 1.55 -2.92 -8.94
CA VAL A 27 0.82 -4.19 -9.04
C VAL A 27 0.51 -4.74 -7.65
N LEU A 28 1.51 -4.69 -6.75
CA LEU A 28 1.34 -5.12 -5.37
C LEU A 28 0.28 -4.28 -4.64
N GLN A 29 0.34 -2.94 -4.75
CA GLN A 29 -0.63 -2.02 -4.16
C GLN A 29 -2.04 -2.27 -4.69
N LEU A 30 -2.21 -2.47 -6.00
CA LEU A 30 -3.51 -2.76 -6.61
C LEU A 30 -4.09 -4.09 -6.11
N ILE A 31 -3.27 -5.13 -5.99
CA ILE A 31 -3.70 -6.42 -5.43
C ILE A 31 -4.11 -6.26 -3.96
N CYS A 32 -3.34 -5.52 -3.16
CA CYS A 32 -3.69 -5.23 -1.77
C CYS A 32 -4.99 -4.45 -1.66
N TYR A 33 -5.21 -3.47 -2.54
CA TYR A 33 -6.44 -2.69 -2.60
C TYR A 33 -7.65 -3.58 -2.89
N ILE A 34 -7.59 -4.39 -3.95
CA ILE A 34 -8.64 -5.35 -4.30
C ILE A 34 -8.90 -6.29 -3.13
N MET A 35 -7.85 -6.81 -2.49
CA MET A 35 -7.95 -7.72 -1.35
C MET A 35 -8.70 -7.09 -0.17
N VAL A 36 -8.43 -5.82 0.15
CA VAL A 36 -9.09 -5.09 1.22
C VAL A 36 -10.57 -4.82 0.88
N GLU A 37 -10.84 -4.39 -0.35
CA GLU A 37 -12.19 -4.09 -0.84
C GLU A 37 -13.10 -5.34 -0.83
N ILE A 38 -12.62 -6.47 -1.38
CA ILE A 38 -13.40 -7.70 -1.42
C ILE A 38 -13.59 -8.31 -0.02
N SER A 39 -12.63 -8.12 0.89
CA SER A 39 -12.77 -8.62 2.27
C SER A 39 -13.95 -7.95 2.97
N ASN A 40 -14.11 -6.63 2.78
CA ASN A 40 -15.28 -5.88 3.25
C ASN A 40 -16.62 -6.36 2.64
N SER A 41 -16.58 -7.19 1.60
CA SER A 41 -17.77 -7.82 0.98
C SER A 41 -18.14 -9.20 1.57
N GLY A 42 -17.45 -9.65 2.63
CA GLY A 42 -17.79 -10.89 3.36
C GLY A 42 -16.88 -12.09 3.08
N ILE A 43 -15.76 -11.93 2.35
CA ILE A 43 -14.79 -13.02 2.10
C ILE A 43 -13.50 -12.93 2.93
N THR A 44 -13.45 -12.07 3.94
CA THR A 44 -12.30 -11.83 4.82
C THR A 44 -11.68 -13.13 5.37
N GLN A 45 -12.52 -14.07 5.82
CA GLN A 45 -12.04 -15.34 6.38
C GLN A 45 -11.19 -16.13 5.38
N ARG A 46 -11.63 -16.18 4.10
CA ARG A 46 -10.90 -16.90 3.05
C ARG A 46 -9.59 -16.21 2.71
N VAL A 47 -9.58 -14.88 2.66
CA VAL A 47 -8.38 -14.08 2.43
C VAL A 47 -7.35 -14.33 3.52
N HIS A 48 -7.74 -14.26 4.80
CA HIS A 48 -6.85 -14.54 5.93
C HIS A 48 -6.30 -15.97 5.91
N GLN A 49 -7.14 -16.96 5.59
CA GLN A 49 -6.69 -18.35 5.47
C GLN A 49 -5.60 -18.50 4.40
N ILE A 50 -5.80 -17.93 3.20
CA ILE A 50 -4.82 -18.01 2.12
C ILE A 50 -3.52 -17.30 2.51
N LEU A 51 -3.60 -16.10 3.09
CA LEU A 51 -2.43 -15.36 3.56
C LEU A 51 -1.62 -16.20 4.56
N ASN A 52 -2.27 -16.72 5.59
CA ASN A 52 -1.62 -17.53 6.62
C ASN A 52 -0.97 -18.80 6.04
N LEU A 53 -1.67 -19.51 5.14
CA LEU A 53 -1.15 -20.71 4.48
C LEU A 53 0.07 -20.45 3.57
N ARG A 54 0.27 -19.20 3.13
CA ARG A 54 1.38 -18.78 2.28
C ARG A 54 2.46 -18.01 3.04
N GLY A 55 2.35 -17.91 4.36
CA GLY A 55 3.29 -17.14 5.19
C GLY A 55 3.15 -15.62 5.05
N GLY A 56 2.04 -15.15 4.45
CA GLY A 56 1.70 -13.74 4.35
C GLY A 56 1.18 -13.17 5.66
N SER A 57 1.13 -11.83 5.75
CA SER A 57 0.72 -11.13 6.96
C SER A 57 -0.26 -10.01 6.63
N ILE A 58 -1.38 -9.97 7.37
CA ILE A 58 -2.35 -8.87 7.32
C ILE A 58 -1.66 -7.53 7.63
N LYS A 59 -0.69 -7.52 8.54
CA LYS A 59 0.06 -6.30 8.88
C LYS A 59 0.83 -5.75 7.69
N VAL A 60 1.36 -6.62 6.83
CA VAL A 60 2.07 -6.20 5.60
C VAL A 60 1.09 -5.58 4.62
N VAL A 61 -0.08 -6.18 4.42
CA VAL A 61 -1.13 -5.62 3.56
C VAL A 61 -1.58 -4.25 4.08
N ARG A 62 -1.85 -4.11 5.38
CA ARG A 62 -2.23 -2.82 5.99
C ARG A 62 -1.12 -1.76 5.84
N HIS A 63 0.15 -2.15 5.95
CA HIS A 63 1.27 -1.23 5.76
C HIS A 63 1.33 -0.70 4.32
N ILE A 64 1.28 -1.59 3.33
CA ILE A 64 1.28 -1.24 1.90
C ILE A 64 0.11 -0.32 1.57
N MET A 65 -1.08 -0.60 2.13
CA MET A 65 -2.28 0.21 1.86
C MET A 65 -2.25 1.60 2.50
N ARG A 66 -1.57 1.77 3.63
CA ARG A 66 -1.34 3.10 4.22
C ARG A 66 -0.40 3.93 3.33
N GLU A 67 0.70 3.35 2.87
CA GLU A 67 1.58 4.01 1.91
C GLU A 67 0.83 4.37 0.61
N TYR A 68 -0.01 3.46 0.10
CA TYR A 68 -0.85 3.72 -1.07
C TYR A 68 -1.78 4.92 -0.86
N ALA A 69 -2.49 4.97 0.28
CA ALA A 69 -3.41 6.06 0.62
C ALA A 69 -2.70 7.42 0.82
N GLU A 70 -1.42 7.44 1.16
CA GLU A 70 -0.62 8.67 1.26
C GLU A 70 -0.22 9.23 -0.12
N SER A 71 -0.05 8.37 -1.11
CA SER A 71 0.32 8.74 -2.49
C SER A 71 -0.86 8.94 -3.44
N ILE A 72 -2.11 8.83 -2.97
CA ILE A 72 -3.28 8.77 -3.85
C ILE A 72 -3.69 10.14 -4.40
N GLY A 73 -4.22 10.13 -5.64
CA GLY A 73 -4.86 11.29 -6.24
C GLY A 73 -3.90 12.36 -6.73
N ASP A 74 -2.68 11.98 -7.16
CA ASP A 74 -1.81 12.90 -7.87
C ASP A 74 -2.54 13.54 -9.08
N GLY A 75 -2.38 14.86 -9.24
CA GLY A 75 -3.13 15.65 -10.22
C GLY A 75 -4.63 15.84 -9.95
N LYS A 76 -5.15 15.50 -8.75
CA LYS A 76 -6.54 15.76 -8.32
C LYS A 76 -6.61 16.86 -7.25
N SER A 77 -7.83 17.34 -6.97
CA SER A 77 -8.06 18.32 -5.89
C SER A 77 -7.78 17.72 -4.52
N ASP A 78 -7.39 18.57 -3.56
CA ASP A 78 -7.10 18.13 -2.19
C ASP A 78 -8.34 17.53 -1.52
N GLU A 79 -9.54 18.05 -1.82
CA GLU A 79 -10.80 17.49 -1.37
C GLU A 79 -11.00 16.04 -1.83
N TYR A 80 -10.64 15.74 -3.09
CA TYR A 80 -10.71 14.38 -3.63
C TYR A 80 -9.70 13.46 -2.94
N LYS A 81 -8.46 13.93 -2.76
CA LYS A 81 -7.40 13.16 -2.09
C LYS A 81 -7.81 12.78 -0.67
N GLU A 82 -8.38 13.72 0.07
CA GLU A 82 -8.75 13.52 1.47
C GLU A 82 -9.98 12.62 1.61
N ALA A 83 -10.96 12.77 0.71
CA ALA A 83 -12.11 11.89 0.66
C ALA A 83 -11.69 10.44 0.35
N GLU A 84 -10.79 10.25 -0.61
CA GLU A 84 -10.34 8.94 -1.04
C GLU A 84 -9.42 8.27 -0.01
N LYS A 85 -8.52 9.05 0.59
CA LYS A 85 -7.68 8.61 1.71
C LYS A 85 -8.54 8.15 2.87
N LYS A 86 -9.56 8.94 3.25
CA LYS A 86 -10.50 8.55 4.31
C LYS A 86 -11.20 7.24 3.98
N ARG A 87 -11.75 7.10 2.76
CA ARG A 87 -12.42 5.88 2.31
C ARG A 87 -11.52 4.64 2.42
N ILE A 88 -10.27 4.75 2.00
CA ILE A 88 -9.31 3.63 2.09
C ILE A 88 -9.00 3.29 3.55
N MET A 89 -8.84 4.28 4.41
CA MET A 89 -8.60 4.05 5.84
C MET A 89 -9.79 3.35 6.51
N ASP A 90 -11.02 3.75 6.18
CA ASP A 90 -12.25 3.11 6.70
C ASP A 90 -12.33 1.62 6.27
N LEU A 91 -11.89 1.29 5.04
CA LEU A 91 -11.81 -0.10 4.58
C LEU A 91 -10.76 -0.92 5.35
N LEU A 92 -9.65 -0.30 5.75
CA LEU A 92 -8.58 -0.96 6.50
C LEU A 92 -8.95 -1.29 7.95
N ASP A 93 -9.81 -0.49 8.56
CA ASP A 93 -10.28 -0.72 9.93
C ASP A 93 -11.12 -2.00 10.04
N ASN A 94 -11.81 -2.37 8.95
CA ASN A 94 -12.62 -3.58 8.83
C ASN A 94 -11.87 -4.79 8.23
N PHE A 95 -10.59 -4.63 7.84
CA PHE A 95 -9.77 -5.64 7.16
C PHE A 95 -8.89 -6.46 8.11
#